data_AF-A0A3S4FUM6-F1
#
_entry.id   AF-A0A3S4FUM6-F1
#
_cell.length_a   1.000
_cell.length_b   1.000
_cell.length_c   1.000
_cell.angle_alpha   90.00
_cell.angle_beta   90.00
_cell.angle_gamma   90.00
#
_symmetry.space_group_name_H-M   'P 1'
#
loop_
_entity.id
_entity.type
_entity.pdbx_description
1 polymer ?
#
loop_
_entity_poly.entity_id
_entity_poly.type
_entity_poly.pdbx_seq_one_letter_code
_entity_poly.pdbx_strand_id
1 'polypeptide(L)'
;MQQRMQRQGIRRLLVLSGDAAWCRQQAQRLMAAMPGDWPWCGGEAPHGAQALNSGEVRGLLGQERLHAVFDAGDGLDVEALAQLAGVLRAGSWLLLLTPPWQTWPQRRDADSLRWSDSPQPIATPHFIAHLQQRLTADAEVSIWRQGETLQLAPLPARPDWQEPDGSPTGEQQALLTQLLAGERGIWVLTAPRGRGKSTLAGMLVQRSALNCWITGPSRAATEVAGRWAEDKAQFWAPDALLAHCRQSDSALADWLLVDEAAAIPAPLLQQLIAYFPRVLLTTTVQGYEGTGRGFLLKFCASLPQWQGLSLQQPMRWAAGDALERIIDDALLFNELPPWQAAGQTIDYRPLTQRQLCSDDALLQRFYALLTSAHYRTSPLDLRRLMDAPDMQFAAAVQADGEVAGALWLTEEGGLPAELAHEVWAGRRRPRGNLVAQSLAAHGGQWWAPTLRSRRVTRVAVLPALRRQGIARRLIEQQRQQAQGWITCPSALATPSRCGVSGRAAALSWCASAAGRKPAAAATA
;
A
#
# COMPACT_ATOMS: atom_id res chain seq x y z
N MET A 1 9.62 -32.26 3.06
CA MET A 1 9.26 -30.96 3.69
C MET A 1 8.03 -30.33 3.05
N GLN A 2 8.00 -30.14 1.73
CA GLN A 2 6.84 -29.59 0.99
C GLN A 2 5.51 -30.26 1.34
N GLN A 3 5.43 -31.59 1.31
CA GLN A 3 4.21 -32.33 1.67
C GLN A 3 3.71 -32.01 3.09
N ARG A 4 4.63 -31.79 4.04
CA ARG A 4 4.29 -31.39 5.41
C ARG A 4 3.82 -29.94 5.47
N MET A 5 4.43 -29.04 4.69
CA MET A 5 3.95 -27.66 4.54
C MET A 5 2.53 -27.63 3.95
N GLN A 6 2.25 -28.47 2.96
CA GLN A 6 0.90 -28.59 2.37
C GLN A 6 -0.12 -29.10 3.40
N ARG A 7 0.20 -30.17 4.14
CA ARG A 7 -0.67 -30.68 5.22
C ARG A 7 -0.92 -29.65 6.32
N GLN A 8 0.10 -28.88 6.68
CA GLN A 8 -0.01 -27.82 7.68
C GLN A 8 -0.58 -26.51 7.13
N GLY A 9 -0.86 -26.43 5.82
CA GLY A 9 -1.45 -25.26 5.18
C GLY A 9 -0.52 -24.05 5.05
N ILE A 10 0.80 -24.22 5.10
CA ILE A 10 1.75 -23.11 5.17
C ILE A 10 2.66 -23.01 3.95
N ARG A 11 3.25 -21.83 3.80
CA ARG A 11 4.14 -21.42 2.73
C ARG A 11 5.40 -20.85 3.38
N ARG A 12 6.53 -20.95 2.68
CA ARG A 12 7.82 -20.53 3.22
C ARG A 12 8.65 -19.75 2.22
N LEU A 13 9.52 -18.92 2.76
CA LEU A 13 10.49 -18.13 2.03
C LEU A 13 11.86 -18.80 2.12
N LEU A 14 12.50 -19.00 0.98
CA LEU A 14 13.92 -19.36 0.88
C LEU A 14 14.65 -18.24 0.15
N VAL A 15 15.60 -17.61 0.84
CA VAL A 15 16.43 -16.54 0.27
C VAL A 15 17.71 -17.16 -0.27
N LEU A 16 18.00 -16.93 -1.55
CA LEU A 16 19.23 -17.31 -2.21
C LEU A 16 20.08 -16.06 -2.39
N SER A 17 21.20 -15.95 -1.65
CA SER A 17 22.01 -14.72 -1.63
C SER A 17 23.43 -14.97 -2.13
N GLY A 18 23.80 -14.31 -3.22
CA GLY A 18 25.11 -14.50 -3.85
C GLY A 18 25.18 -13.90 -5.25
N ASP A 19 26.10 -14.43 -6.04
CA ASP A 19 26.24 -14.08 -7.45
C ASP A 19 24.99 -14.49 -8.25
N ALA A 20 24.57 -13.63 -9.18
CA ALA A 20 23.33 -13.83 -9.95
C ALA A 20 23.31 -15.19 -10.69
N ALA A 21 24.45 -15.62 -11.25
CA ALA A 21 24.55 -16.92 -11.91
C ALA A 21 24.38 -18.08 -10.92
N TRP A 22 24.96 -17.97 -9.72
CA TRP A 22 24.84 -18.99 -8.68
C TRP A 22 23.40 -19.07 -8.15
N CYS A 23 22.77 -17.93 -7.84
CA CYS A 23 21.38 -17.86 -7.39
C CYS A 23 20.43 -18.51 -8.41
N ARG A 24 20.58 -18.16 -9.70
CA ARG A 24 19.79 -18.75 -10.79
C ARG A 24 20.00 -20.26 -10.91
N GLN A 25 21.24 -20.73 -10.83
CA GLN A 25 21.55 -22.16 -10.89
C GLN A 25 20.90 -22.93 -9.72
N GLN A 26 20.94 -22.39 -8.49
CA GLN A 26 20.29 -23.05 -7.35
C GLN A 26 18.77 -23.03 -7.48
N ALA A 27 18.18 -21.92 -7.93
CA ALA A 27 16.75 -21.84 -8.19
C ALA A 27 16.30 -22.88 -9.23
N GLN A 28 17.02 -23.01 -10.35
CA GLN A 28 16.74 -24.03 -11.37
C GLN A 28 16.80 -25.46 -10.83
N ARG A 29 17.78 -25.77 -9.97
CA ARG A 29 17.88 -27.09 -9.31
C ARG A 29 16.68 -27.37 -8.42
N LEU A 30 16.24 -26.38 -7.65
CA LEU A 30 15.05 -26.50 -6.80
C LEU A 30 13.77 -26.65 -7.62
N MET A 31 13.64 -25.91 -8.72
CA MET A 31 12.53 -26.04 -9.67
C MET A 31 12.47 -27.42 -10.31
N ALA A 32 13.61 -27.99 -10.68
CA ALA A 32 13.69 -29.35 -11.21
C ALA A 32 13.35 -30.42 -10.17
N ALA A 33 13.67 -30.18 -8.89
CA ALA A 33 13.40 -31.12 -7.80
C ALA A 33 11.96 -31.05 -7.26
N MET A 34 11.27 -29.91 -7.41
CA MET A 34 9.92 -29.70 -6.91
C MET A 34 8.99 -29.29 -8.07
N PRO A 35 8.06 -30.16 -8.51
CA PRO A 35 7.12 -29.79 -9.56
C PRO A 35 6.22 -28.64 -9.08
N GLY A 36 5.95 -27.68 -9.96
CA GLY A 36 5.11 -26.51 -9.67
C GLY A 36 5.00 -25.59 -10.88
N ASP A 37 4.21 -24.52 -10.75
CA ASP A 37 3.99 -23.53 -11.80
C ASP A 37 5.22 -22.64 -12.01
N TRP A 38 5.92 -22.30 -10.92
CA TRP A 38 7.14 -21.50 -10.92
C TRP A 38 7.11 -20.23 -11.80
N PRO A 39 6.11 -19.33 -11.67
CA PRO A 39 6.22 -18.00 -12.24
C PRO A 39 7.50 -17.32 -11.74
N TRP A 40 8.24 -16.75 -12.67
CA TRP A 40 9.53 -16.12 -12.43
C TRP A 40 9.41 -14.61 -12.63
N CYS A 41 9.47 -13.84 -11.55
CA CYS A 41 9.36 -12.40 -11.56
C CYS A 41 10.74 -11.73 -11.49
N GLY A 42 11.08 -10.93 -12.49
CA GLY A 42 12.34 -10.17 -12.54
C GLY A 42 13.52 -10.98 -13.06
N GLY A 43 14.61 -10.27 -13.40
CA GLY A 43 15.82 -10.87 -13.95
C GLY A 43 15.60 -11.66 -15.24
N GLU A 44 16.60 -12.47 -15.59
CA GLU A 44 16.51 -13.38 -16.74
C GLU A 44 16.00 -14.75 -16.28
N ALA A 45 14.74 -15.04 -16.63
CA ALA A 45 14.10 -16.32 -16.35
C ALA A 45 14.77 -17.48 -17.13
N PRO A 46 14.86 -18.68 -16.54
CA PRO A 46 15.33 -19.86 -17.26
C PRO A 46 14.40 -20.27 -18.41
N HIS A 47 14.96 -20.93 -19.43
CA HIS A 47 14.17 -21.51 -20.52
C HIS A 47 13.08 -22.45 -19.98
N GLY A 48 11.83 -22.22 -20.43
CA GLY A 48 10.67 -23.02 -20.03
C GLY A 48 9.92 -22.51 -18.80
N ALA A 49 10.44 -21.53 -18.06
CA ALA A 49 9.69 -20.87 -16.98
C ALA A 49 8.81 -19.73 -17.53
N GLN A 50 7.69 -19.48 -16.85
CA GLN A 50 6.85 -18.31 -17.14
C GLN A 50 7.54 -17.04 -16.64
N ALA A 51 8.24 -16.34 -17.54
CA ALA A 51 8.86 -15.05 -17.25
C ALA A 51 7.79 -13.96 -17.06
N LEU A 52 7.93 -13.18 -16.00
CA LEU A 52 7.06 -12.05 -15.67
C LEU A 52 7.91 -10.84 -15.29
N ASN A 53 7.55 -9.69 -15.85
CA ASN A 53 8.00 -8.41 -15.35
C ASN A 53 7.17 -8.02 -14.12
N SER A 54 7.69 -7.15 -13.27
CA SER A 54 7.02 -6.77 -12.01
C SER A 54 5.59 -6.23 -12.20
N GLY A 55 5.35 -5.51 -13.31
CA GLY A 55 4.01 -5.01 -13.66
C GLY A 55 3.01 -6.09 -14.09
N GLU A 56 3.50 -7.23 -14.59
CA GLU A 56 2.66 -8.34 -15.09
C GLU A 56 2.17 -9.25 -13.96
N VAL A 57 2.81 -9.19 -12.77
CA VAL A 57 2.37 -9.93 -11.57
C VAL A 57 0.93 -9.58 -11.18
N ARG A 58 0.49 -8.35 -11.45
CA ARG A 58 -0.91 -7.93 -11.23
C ARG A 58 -1.91 -8.76 -12.04
N GLY A 59 -1.51 -9.31 -13.19
CA GLY A 59 -2.35 -10.21 -14.00
C GLY A 59 -2.57 -11.58 -13.35
N LEU A 60 -1.74 -11.97 -12.37
CA LEU A 60 -1.91 -13.22 -11.61
C LEU A 60 -2.89 -13.09 -10.44
N LEU A 61 -3.32 -11.87 -10.10
CA LEU A 61 -4.25 -11.68 -8.98
C LEU A 61 -5.58 -12.37 -9.31
N GLY A 62 -6.17 -13.03 -8.32
CA GLY A 62 -7.35 -13.90 -8.51
C GLY A 62 -7.02 -15.35 -8.88
N GLN A 63 -5.77 -15.64 -9.28
CA GLN A 63 -5.30 -16.99 -9.55
C GLN A 63 -4.48 -17.54 -8.37
N GLU A 64 -4.23 -18.85 -8.41
CA GLU A 64 -3.38 -19.55 -7.46
C GLU A 64 -2.21 -20.22 -8.19
N ARG A 65 -1.02 -20.16 -7.60
CA ARG A 65 0.21 -20.73 -8.15
C ARG A 65 0.92 -21.58 -7.12
N LEU A 66 1.50 -22.68 -7.56
CA LEU A 66 2.40 -23.52 -6.78
C LEU A 66 3.84 -23.09 -7.03
N HIS A 67 4.45 -22.56 -5.97
CA HIS A 67 5.82 -22.03 -5.97
C HIS A 67 6.00 -20.79 -6.85
N ALA A 68 7.03 -19.99 -6.56
CA ALA A 68 7.41 -18.86 -7.40
C ALA A 68 8.86 -18.44 -7.15
N VAL A 69 9.42 -17.71 -8.10
CA VAL A 69 10.73 -17.06 -7.98
C VAL A 69 10.57 -15.55 -8.11
N PHE A 70 11.19 -14.81 -7.19
CA PHE A 70 11.37 -13.37 -7.28
C PHE A 70 12.86 -13.05 -7.34
N ASP A 71 13.31 -12.51 -8.47
CA ASP A 71 14.70 -12.09 -8.68
C ASP A 71 14.87 -10.60 -8.35
N ALA A 72 15.47 -10.33 -7.19
CA ALA A 72 15.80 -9.00 -6.69
C ALA A 72 17.27 -8.61 -7.02
N GLY A 73 17.89 -9.25 -8.01
CA GLY A 73 19.28 -9.04 -8.37
C GLY A 73 19.59 -7.62 -8.89
N ASP A 74 18.68 -7.04 -9.68
CA ASP A 74 18.80 -5.69 -10.27
C ASP A 74 17.93 -4.64 -9.54
N GLY A 75 16.74 -5.02 -9.09
CA GLY A 75 15.87 -4.14 -8.32
C GLY A 75 14.82 -4.91 -7.52
N LEU A 76 14.35 -4.31 -6.42
CA LEU A 76 13.39 -4.92 -5.51
C LEU A 76 12.05 -4.19 -5.55
N ASP A 77 11.18 -4.60 -6.46
CA ASP A 77 9.78 -4.17 -6.48
C ASP A 77 9.00 -4.88 -5.35
N VAL A 78 8.85 -4.17 -4.23
CA VAL A 78 8.13 -4.65 -3.05
C VAL A 78 6.63 -4.86 -3.27
N GLU A 79 6.01 -4.14 -4.21
CA GLU A 79 4.59 -4.35 -4.54
C GLU A 79 4.41 -5.66 -5.29
N ALA A 80 5.28 -5.92 -6.28
CA ALA A 80 5.27 -7.18 -7.02
C ALA A 80 5.64 -8.37 -6.14
N LEU A 81 6.61 -8.23 -5.22
CA LEU A 81 6.96 -9.27 -4.26
C LEU A 81 5.75 -9.66 -3.38
N ALA A 82 5.05 -8.67 -2.83
CA ALA A 82 3.87 -8.91 -1.99
C ALA A 82 2.70 -9.50 -2.80
N GLN A 83 2.52 -9.05 -4.04
CA GLN A 83 1.54 -9.62 -4.97
C GLN A 83 1.82 -11.09 -5.28
N LEU A 84 3.07 -11.41 -5.61
CA LEU A 84 3.52 -12.76 -5.92
C LEU A 84 3.37 -13.69 -4.71
N ALA A 85 3.75 -13.22 -3.51
CA ALA A 85 3.51 -13.96 -2.28
C ALA A 85 2.00 -14.22 -2.06
N GLY A 86 1.14 -13.26 -2.38
CA GLY A 86 -0.31 -13.37 -2.19
C GLY A 86 -1.05 -14.31 -3.18
N VAL A 87 -0.40 -14.78 -4.25
CA VAL A 87 -0.97 -15.76 -5.20
C VAL A 87 -0.53 -17.20 -4.92
N LEU A 88 0.42 -17.40 -3.99
CA LEU A 88 0.92 -18.73 -3.67
C LEU A 88 -0.06 -19.51 -2.80
N ARG A 89 -0.35 -20.75 -3.19
CA ARG A 89 -1.17 -21.71 -2.41
C ARG A 89 -0.36 -22.38 -1.29
N ALA A 90 -1.05 -22.98 -0.32
CA ALA A 90 -0.44 -23.79 0.73
C ALA A 90 0.54 -24.85 0.20
N GLY A 91 1.63 -25.09 0.91
CA GLY A 91 2.73 -25.96 0.49
C GLY A 91 3.76 -25.28 -0.44
N SER A 92 3.57 -24.00 -0.78
CA SER A 92 4.46 -23.30 -1.70
C SER A 92 5.75 -22.79 -1.08
N TRP A 93 6.81 -22.77 -1.89
CA TRP A 93 8.02 -22.00 -1.65
C TRP A 93 8.01 -20.73 -2.49
N LEU A 94 8.35 -19.59 -1.87
CA LEU A 94 8.81 -18.41 -2.58
C LEU A 94 10.34 -18.40 -2.52
N LEU A 95 11.00 -18.42 -3.68
CA LEU A 95 12.44 -18.22 -3.78
C LEU A 95 12.71 -16.73 -4.00
N LEU A 96 13.45 -16.10 -3.08
CA LEU A 96 13.89 -14.72 -3.21
C LEU A 96 15.38 -14.71 -3.55
N LEU A 97 15.73 -14.37 -4.78
CA LEU A 97 17.12 -14.29 -5.23
C LEU A 97 17.61 -12.88 -4.95
N THR A 98 18.72 -12.77 -4.24
CA THR A 98 19.28 -11.49 -3.81
C THR A 98 20.76 -11.41 -4.14
N PRO A 99 21.32 -10.20 -4.27
CA PRO A 99 22.75 -9.99 -4.30
C PRO A 99 23.49 -10.57 -3.08
N PRO A 100 24.83 -10.59 -3.09
CA PRO A 100 25.61 -11.06 -1.94
C PRO A 100 25.26 -10.26 -0.68
N TRP A 101 24.88 -10.98 0.38
CA TRP A 101 24.22 -10.45 1.58
C TRP A 101 24.89 -9.20 2.16
N GLN A 102 26.21 -9.21 2.30
CA GLN A 102 26.96 -8.10 2.90
C GLN A 102 26.99 -6.84 2.03
N THR A 103 26.95 -7.00 0.70
CA THR A 103 27.06 -5.90 -0.27
C THR A 103 25.71 -5.38 -0.75
N TRP A 104 24.62 -6.08 -0.42
CA TRP A 104 23.28 -5.74 -0.89
C TRP A 104 22.84 -4.33 -0.49
N PRO A 105 23.06 -3.84 0.75
CA PRO A 105 22.66 -2.48 1.14
C PRO A 105 23.33 -1.37 0.31
N GLN A 106 24.51 -1.62 -0.26
CA GLN A 106 25.27 -0.64 -1.04
C GLN A 106 25.00 -0.74 -2.55
N ARG A 107 24.33 -1.80 -3.00
CA ARG A 107 23.96 -1.95 -4.41
C ARG A 107 22.84 -1.00 -4.76
N ARG A 108 22.91 -0.47 -5.99
CA ARG A 108 21.85 0.35 -6.56
C ARG A 108 20.66 -0.54 -6.87
N ASP A 109 19.46 -0.02 -6.61
CA ASP A 109 18.20 -0.70 -6.86
C ASP A 109 17.51 -0.05 -8.07
N ALA A 110 17.37 -0.78 -9.17
CA ALA A 110 16.74 -0.29 -10.39
C ALA A 110 15.26 0.10 -10.19
N ASP A 111 14.54 -0.53 -9.26
CA ASP A 111 13.16 -0.18 -8.92
C ASP A 111 13.06 1.21 -8.29
N SER A 112 14.15 1.73 -7.70
CA SER A 112 14.17 3.05 -7.06
C SER A 112 13.75 4.17 -8.00
N LEU A 113 13.96 4.01 -9.31
CA LEU A 113 13.57 4.98 -10.33
C LEU A 113 12.08 5.33 -10.32
N ARG A 114 11.21 4.44 -9.82
CA ARG A 114 9.76 4.66 -9.75
C ARG A 114 9.35 5.59 -8.61
N TRP A 115 10.14 5.67 -7.54
CA TRP A 115 9.69 6.27 -6.30
C TRP A 115 10.69 7.23 -5.65
N SER A 116 11.98 7.19 -5.99
CA SER A 116 13.01 8.05 -5.38
C SER A 116 13.08 9.46 -5.98
N ASP A 117 12.34 9.72 -7.07
CA ASP A 117 12.40 10.95 -7.87
C ASP A 117 13.80 11.29 -8.42
N SER A 118 14.76 10.36 -8.30
CA SER A 118 16.13 10.47 -8.81
C SER A 118 16.21 10.06 -10.29
N PRO A 119 17.14 10.65 -11.08
CA PRO A 119 17.32 10.27 -12.48
C PRO A 119 18.06 8.96 -12.68
N GLN A 120 18.78 8.48 -11.65
CA GLN A 120 19.53 7.22 -11.67
C GLN A 120 19.11 6.35 -10.49
N PRO A 121 19.23 5.00 -10.61
CA PRO A 121 19.07 4.08 -9.50
C PRO A 121 19.91 4.48 -8.29
N ILE A 122 19.32 4.47 -7.10
CA ILE A 122 19.99 4.76 -5.84
C ILE A 122 20.21 3.47 -5.04
N ALA A 123 21.19 3.49 -4.13
CA ALA A 123 21.26 2.45 -3.11
C ALA A 123 20.15 2.65 -2.07
N THR A 124 19.65 1.55 -1.49
CA THR A 124 18.57 1.57 -0.51
C THR A 124 18.99 0.91 0.80
N PRO A 125 20.03 1.44 1.48
CA PRO A 125 20.64 0.77 2.62
C PRO A 125 19.70 0.60 3.82
N HIS A 126 18.77 1.53 4.04
CA HIS A 126 17.88 1.49 5.19
C HIS A 126 16.81 0.40 5.01
N PHE A 127 16.15 0.36 3.85
CA PHE A 127 15.17 -0.68 3.59
C PHE A 127 15.80 -2.07 3.50
N ILE A 128 16.96 -2.22 2.86
CA ILE A 128 17.65 -3.52 2.78
C ILE A 128 18.10 -3.98 4.17
N ALA A 129 18.64 -3.11 5.02
CA ALA A 129 19.01 -3.47 6.39
C ALA A 129 17.80 -3.92 7.21
N HIS A 130 16.67 -3.21 7.11
CA HIS A 130 15.40 -3.61 7.73
C HIS A 130 14.95 -4.99 7.22
N LEU A 131 14.93 -5.20 5.91
CA LEU A 131 14.56 -6.48 5.32
C LEU A 131 15.48 -7.61 5.81
N GLN A 132 16.79 -7.40 5.81
CA GLN A 132 17.76 -8.38 6.33
C GLN A 132 17.53 -8.71 7.80
N GLN A 133 17.22 -7.70 8.63
CA GLN A 133 16.88 -7.88 10.03
C GLN A 133 15.62 -8.72 10.20
N ARG A 134 14.55 -8.45 9.44
CA ARG A 134 13.31 -9.24 9.48
C ARG A 134 13.51 -10.68 9.02
N LEU A 135 14.22 -10.87 7.91
CA LEU A 135 14.52 -12.19 7.37
C LEU A 135 15.38 -13.03 8.33
N THR A 136 16.31 -12.40 9.04
CA THR A 136 17.21 -13.11 9.99
C THR A 136 16.53 -13.38 11.32
N ALA A 137 15.61 -12.52 11.76
CA ALA A 137 14.89 -12.67 13.02
C ALA A 137 13.80 -13.76 12.98
N ASP A 138 13.25 -14.06 11.80
CA ASP A 138 12.21 -15.08 11.66
C ASP A 138 12.80 -16.50 11.58
N ALA A 139 12.46 -17.34 12.55
CA ALA A 139 12.98 -18.71 12.68
C ALA A 139 12.46 -19.68 11.61
N GLU A 140 11.49 -19.30 10.78
CA GLU A 140 10.93 -20.11 9.70
C GLU A 140 11.36 -19.63 8.30
N VAL A 141 12.15 -18.55 8.20
CA VAL A 141 12.81 -18.15 6.96
C VAL A 141 14.11 -18.93 6.80
N SER A 142 14.36 -19.44 5.59
CA SER A 142 15.65 -20.07 5.26
C SER A 142 16.50 -19.10 4.44
N ILE A 143 17.75 -18.89 4.82
CA ILE A 143 18.70 -18.05 4.09
C ILE A 143 19.86 -18.94 3.66
N TRP A 144 20.06 -19.08 2.36
CA TRP A 144 21.16 -19.84 1.78
C TRP A 144 22.09 -18.90 1.03
N ARG A 145 23.28 -18.69 1.59
CA ARG A 145 24.31 -17.83 0.99
C ARG A 145 25.29 -18.66 0.17
N GLN A 146 25.82 -18.07 -0.89
CA GLN A 146 26.86 -18.69 -1.70
C GLN A 146 28.08 -19.02 -0.84
N GLY A 147 28.59 -20.25 -0.98
CA GLY A 147 29.69 -20.78 -0.18
C GLY A 147 29.24 -21.47 1.11
N GLU A 148 27.98 -21.33 1.52
CA GLU A 148 27.41 -22.05 2.66
C GLU A 148 26.67 -23.32 2.21
N THR A 149 26.54 -24.27 3.13
CA THR A 149 25.70 -25.46 2.92
C THR A 149 24.24 -25.09 3.13
N LEU A 150 23.34 -25.58 2.27
CA LEU A 150 21.91 -25.35 2.44
C LEU A 150 21.42 -25.95 3.76
N GLN A 151 20.99 -25.08 4.67
CA GLN A 151 20.30 -25.45 5.90
C GLN A 151 18.90 -24.85 5.87
N LEU A 152 17.89 -25.72 5.77
CA LEU A 152 16.51 -25.29 5.83
C LEU A 152 16.13 -25.07 7.30
N ALA A 153 15.53 -23.92 7.58
CA ALA A 153 15.01 -23.64 8.91
C ALA A 153 13.97 -24.70 9.31
N PRO A 154 13.91 -25.10 10.60
CA PRO A 154 13.04 -26.17 11.05
C PRO A 154 11.57 -25.90 10.71
N LEU A 155 10.80 -26.97 10.51
CA LEU A 155 9.35 -26.87 10.29
C LEU A 155 8.63 -27.24 11.59
N PRO A 156 8.09 -26.28 12.35
CA PRO A 156 7.40 -26.57 13.60
C PRO A 156 6.19 -27.50 13.36
N ALA A 157 5.86 -28.31 14.36
CA ALA A 157 4.63 -29.09 14.31
C ALA A 157 3.43 -28.14 14.45
N ARG A 158 2.47 -28.28 13.53
CA ARG A 158 1.22 -27.53 13.45
C ARG A 158 0.10 -28.55 13.22
N PRO A 159 -1.14 -28.27 13.65
CA PRO A 159 -2.28 -29.10 13.29
C PRO A 159 -2.41 -29.20 11.76
N ASP A 160 -3.00 -30.28 11.29
CA ASP A 160 -3.34 -30.41 9.87
C ASP A 160 -4.35 -29.33 9.52
N TRP A 161 -4.03 -28.57 8.48
CA TRP A 161 -4.90 -27.54 7.94
C TRP A 161 -5.87 -28.18 6.97
N GLN A 162 -7.14 -27.84 7.15
CA GLN A 162 -8.20 -28.25 6.25
C GLN A 162 -8.43 -27.12 5.25
N GLU A 163 -8.21 -27.44 3.99
CA GLU A 163 -8.57 -26.56 2.88
C GLU A 163 -10.10 -26.36 2.89
N PRO A 164 -10.61 -25.16 2.59
CA PRO A 164 -12.05 -24.92 2.51
C PRO A 164 -12.72 -25.90 1.54
N ASP A 165 -13.68 -26.66 2.03
CA ASP A 165 -14.34 -27.78 1.33
C ASP A 165 -15.50 -27.34 0.42
N GLY A 166 -15.77 -26.04 0.33
CA GLY A 166 -17.00 -25.54 -0.28
C GLY A 166 -17.95 -24.89 0.73
N SER A 167 -17.84 -25.24 2.02
CA SER A 167 -18.71 -24.72 3.06
C SER A 167 -18.18 -23.40 3.64
N PRO A 168 -19.07 -22.50 4.13
CA PRO A 168 -18.64 -21.31 4.83
C PRO A 168 -17.96 -21.68 6.15
N THR A 169 -16.89 -20.97 6.49
CA THR A 169 -16.31 -21.05 7.83
C THR A 169 -17.33 -20.60 8.89
N GLY A 170 -17.09 -20.90 10.17
CA GLY A 170 -17.96 -20.42 11.25
C GLY A 170 -18.14 -18.90 11.24
N GLU A 171 -17.06 -18.15 10.97
CA GLU A 171 -17.08 -16.69 10.81
C GLU A 171 -17.95 -16.26 9.62
N GLN A 172 -17.76 -16.89 8.45
CA GLN A 172 -18.58 -16.61 7.27
C GLN A 172 -20.05 -16.98 7.47
N GLN A 173 -20.34 -18.09 8.15
CA GLN A 173 -21.71 -18.54 8.42
C GLN A 173 -22.44 -17.56 9.33
N ALA A 174 -21.78 -17.02 10.36
CA ALA A 174 -22.35 -15.99 11.23
C ALA A 174 -22.68 -14.71 10.44
N LEU A 175 -21.75 -14.25 9.61
CA LEU A 175 -21.95 -13.07 8.76
C LEU A 175 -23.03 -13.28 7.70
N LEU A 176 -23.09 -14.46 7.06
CA LEU A 176 -24.14 -14.82 6.11
C LEU A 176 -25.51 -14.81 6.77
N THR A 177 -25.62 -15.34 8.00
CA THR A 177 -26.87 -15.33 8.76
C THR A 177 -27.33 -13.90 9.03
N GLN A 178 -26.43 -13.02 9.44
CA GLN A 178 -26.72 -11.60 9.65
C GLN A 178 -27.14 -10.90 8.36
N LEU A 179 -26.44 -11.14 7.25
CA LEU A 179 -26.71 -10.52 5.95
C LEU A 179 -28.05 -10.98 5.38
N LEU A 180 -28.34 -12.28 5.41
CA LEU A 180 -29.59 -12.85 4.90
C LEU A 180 -30.83 -12.40 5.69
N ALA A 181 -30.66 -12.11 6.99
CA ALA A 181 -31.73 -11.56 7.83
C ALA A 181 -31.97 -10.05 7.62
N GLY A 182 -31.05 -9.35 6.94
CA GLY A 182 -31.14 -7.91 6.73
C GLY A 182 -32.24 -7.52 5.74
N GLU A 183 -33.19 -6.69 6.14
CA GLU A 183 -34.25 -6.19 5.24
C GLU A 183 -33.78 -5.01 4.37
N ARG A 184 -33.05 -4.07 4.96
CA ARG A 184 -32.44 -2.90 4.28
C ARG A 184 -31.17 -2.49 4.99
N GLY A 185 -30.16 -2.05 4.24
CA GLY A 185 -28.92 -1.57 4.84
C GLY A 185 -27.73 -1.56 3.92
N ILE A 186 -26.66 -0.92 4.40
CA ILE A 186 -25.34 -0.93 3.77
C ILE A 186 -24.38 -1.65 4.73
N TRP A 187 -23.83 -2.76 4.27
CA TRP A 187 -22.81 -3.53 4.97
C TRP A 187 -21.46 -3.31 4.32
N VAL A 188 -20.43 -3.10 5.13
CA VAL A 188 -19.05 -2.95 4.64
C VAL A 188 -18.21 -4.06 5.24
N LEU A 189 -17.84 -5.02 4.39
CA LEU A 189 -16.98 -6.14 4.74
C LEU A 189 -15.53 -5.82 4.47
N THR A 190 -14.74 -5.78 5.54
CA THR A 190 -13.31 -5.47 5.50
C THR A 190 -12.48 -6.68 5.89
N ALA A 191 -11.44 -6.99 5.14
CA ALA A 191 -10.50 -8.04 5.54
C ALA A 191 -9.17 -7.93 4.78
N PRO A 192 -8.08 -8.47 5.33
CA PRO A 192 -6.88 -8.79 4.57
C PRO A 192 -7.16 -9.64 3.32
N ARG A 193 -6.17 -9.69 2.44
CA ARG A 193 -6.23 -10.55 1.25
C ARG A 193 -6.27 -12.03 1.66
N GLY A 194 -6.96 -12.86 0.88
CA GLY A 194 -7.03 -14.31 1.13
C GLY A 194 -7.92 -14.74 2.31
N ARG A 195 -8.73 -13.82 2.87
CA ARG A 195 -9.71 -14.10 3.94
C ARG A 195 -11.13 -14.44 3.46
N GLY A 196 -11.34 -14.59 2.14
CA GLY A 196 -12.62 -15.06 1.60
C GLY A 196 -13.75 -14.04 1.47
N LYS A 197 -13.44 -12.74 1.31
CA LYS A 197 -14.46 -11.68 1.10
C LYS A 197 -15.33 -11.95 -0.12
N SER A 198 -14.71 -12.14 -1.29
CA SER A 198 -15.40 -12.44 -2.55
C SER A 198 -16.16 -13.76 -2.48
N THR A 199 -15.61 -14.76 -1.78
CA THR A 199 -16.28 -16.03 -1.52
C THR A 199 -17.56 -15.85 -0.70
N LEU A 200 -17.50 -15.09 0.41
CA LEU A 200 -18.69 -14.76 1.21
C LEU A 200 -19.73 -14.00 0.38
N ALA A 201 -19.31 -13.04 -0.44
CA ALA A 201 -20.19 -12.33 -1.35
C ALA A 201 -20.91 -13.28 -2.33
N GLY A 202 -20.19 -14.23 -2.94
CA GLY A 202 -20.79 -15.25 -3.79
C GLY A 202 -21.72 -16.21 -3.03
N MET A 203 -21.34 -16.65 -1.84
CA MET A 203 -22.18 -17.49 -0.96
C MET A 203 -23.47 -16.78 -0.54
N LEU A 204 -23.43 -15.46 -0.32
CA LEU A 204 -24.62 -14.66 -0.05
C LEU A 204 -25.58 -14.71 -1.24
N VAL A 205 -25.08 -14.52 -2.46
CA VAL A 205 -25.88 -14.63 -3.68
C VAL A 205 -26.47 -16.04 -3.82
N GLN A 206 -25.65 -17.08 -3.62
CA GLN A 206 -26.07 -18.46 -3.77
C GLN A 206 -27.24 -18.83 -2.85
N ARG A 207 -27.23 -18.30 -1.62
CA ARG A 207 -28.19 -18.59 -0.55
C ARG A 207 -29.35 -17.61 -0.45
N SER A 208 -29.24 -16.46 -1.11
CA SER A 208 -30.32 -15.48 -1.19
C SER A 208 -31.41 -15.98 -2.12
N ALA A 209 -32.68 -15.83 -1.72
CA ALA A 209 -33.84 -16.05 -2.59
C ALA A 209 -34.16 -14.82 -3.46
N LEU A 210 -33.38 -13.74 -3.31
CA LEU A 210 -33.63 -12.44 -3.91
C LEU A 210 -32.75 -12.20 -5.13
N ASN A 211 -33.15 -11.26 -5.99
CA ASN A 211 -32.37 -10.89 -7.15
C ASN A 211 -31.10 -10.14 -6.73
N CYS A 212 -29.94 -10.62 -7.16
CA CYS A 212 -28.64 -10.07 -6.78
C CYS A 212 -27.85 -9.63 -8.01
N TRP A 213 -27.21 -8.47 -7.93
CA TRP A 213 -26.25 -8.00 -8.93
C TRP A 213 -24.87 -7.84 -8.31
N ILE A 214 -23.84 -8.12 -9.11
CA ILE A 214 -22.44 -7.97 -8.71
C ILE A 214 -21.80 -6.87 -9.56
N THR A 215 -21.03 -6.00 -8.93
CA THR A 215 -20.18 -5.02 -9.61
C THR A 215 -18.81 -4.94 -8.94
N GLY A 216 -17.84 -4.39 -9.63
CA GLY A 216 -16.45 -4.28 -9.18
C GLY A 216 -15.63 -3.45 -10.16
N PRO A 217 -14.36 -3.14 -9.83
CA PRO A 217 -13.50 -2.33 -10.71
C PRO A 217 -13.24 -3.00 -12.07
N SER A 218 -13.33 -4.33 -12.14
CA SER A 218 -13.26 -5.11 -13.37
C SER A 218 -13.98 -6.45 -13.18
N ARG A 219 -14.32 -7.13 -14.29
CA ARG A 219 -14.92 -8.48 -14.24
C ARG A 219 -13.99 -9.51 -13.58
N ALA A 220 -12.67 -9.40 -13.83
CA ALA A 220 -11.67 -10.27 -13.24
C ALA A 220 -11.62 -10.15 -11.70
N ALA A 221 -11.79 -8.93 -11.16
CA ALA A 221 -11.84 -8.71 -9.71
C ALA A 221 -13.03 -9.42 -9.04
N THR A 222 -14.16 -9.54 -9.75
CA THR A 222 -15.39 -10.20 -9.26
C THR A 222 -15.45 -11.69 -9.58
N GLU A 223 -14.44 -12.27 -10.21
CA GLU A 223 -14.51 -13.63 -10.74
C GLU A 223 -14.75 -14.68 -9.64
N VAL A 224 -14.10 -14.53 -8.49
CA VAL A 224 -14.31 -15.41 -7.34
C VAL A 224 -15.77 -15.33 -6.87
N ALA A 225 -16.31 -14.13 -6.67
CA ALA A 225 -17.70 -13.95 -6.25
C ALA A 225 -18.68 -14.53 -7.29
N GLY A 226 -18.42 -14.32 -8.58
CA GLY A 226 -19.24 -14.85 -9.67
C GLY A 226 -19.24 -16.38 -9.74
N ARG A 227 -18.07 -17.03 -9.57
CA ARG A 227 -17.99 -18.51 -9.54
C ARG A 227 -18.82 -19.10 -8.41
N TRP A 228 -18.74 -18.51 -7.21
CA TRP A 228 -19.51 -18.94 -6.04
C TRP A 228 -21.00 -18.61 -6.12
N ALA A 229 -21.37 -17.61 -6.93
CA ALA A 229 -22.76 -17.26 -7.18
C ALA A 229 -23.47 -18.23 -8.15
N GLU A 230 -22.75 -19.13 -8.84
CA GLU A 230 -23.31 -20.13 -9.77
C GLU A 230 -24.28 -19.51 -10.79
N ASP A 231 -23.88 -18.41 -11.43
CA ASP A 231 -24.66 -17.64 -12.42
C ASP A 231 -25.98 -17.01 -11.89
N LYS A 232 -26.26 -17.08 -10.58
CA LYS A 232 -27.43 -16.42 -9.97
C LYS A 232 -27.32 -14.89 -9.87
N ALA A 233 -26.16 -14.33 -10.16
CA ALA A 233 -25.96 -12.88 -10.20
C ALA A 233 -25.35 -12.43 -11.53
N GLN A 234 -25.94 -11.36 -12.06
CA GLN A 234 -25.42 -10.67 -13.23
C GLN A 234 -24.28 -9.73 -12.82
N PHE A 235 -23.15 -9.81 -13.54
CA PHE A 235 -22.08 -8.83 -13.43
C PHE A 235 -22.42 -7.57 -14.23
N TRP A 236 -22.20 -6.41 -13.62
CA TRP A 236 -22.24 -5.11 -14.28
C TRP A 236 -20.96 -4.32 -14.06
N ALA A 237 -20.44 -3.69 -15.10
CA ALA A 237 -19.44 -2.65 -14.95
C ALA A 237 -20.05 -1.44 -14.21
N PRO A 238 -19.34 -0.76 -13.29
CA PRO A 238 -19.92 0.27 -12.43
C PRO A 238 -20.60 1.42 -13.20
N ASP A 239 -19.97 1.92 -14.26
CA ASP A 239 -20.50 3.01 -15.08
C ASP A 239 -21.74 2.58 -15.88
N ALA A 240 -21.72 1.35 -16.41
CA ALA A 240 -22.84 0.77 -17.15
C ALA A 240 -24.04 0.51 -16.23
N LEU A 241 -23.79 0.04 -14.99
CA LEU A 241 -24.82 -0.15 -13.99
C LEU A 241 -25.51 1.16 -13.63
N LEU A 242 -24.74 2.23 -13.43
CA LEU A 242 -25.29 3.54 -13.09
C LEU A 242 -26.11 4.11 -14.26
N ALA A 243 -25.63 3.96 -15.49
CA ALA A 243 -26.37 4.35 -16.68
C ALA A 243 -27.71 3.60 -16.78
N HIS A 244 -27.70 2.28 -16.52
CA HIS A 244 -28.91 1.46 -16.49
C HIS A 244 -29.89 1.91 -15.40
N CYS A 245 -29.42 2.13 -14.16
CA CYS A 245 -30.27 2.58 -13.05
C CYS A 245 -30.92 3.94 -13.30
N ARG A 246 -30.30 4.81 -14.12
CA ARG A 246 -30.86 6.12 -14.50
C ARG A 246 -31.91 6.04 -15.62
N GLN A 247 -31.85 5.00 -16.44
CA GLN A 247 -32.70 4.85 -17.63
C GLN A 247 -33.89 3.91 -17.39
N SER A 248 -33.77 2.99 -16.45
CA SER A 248 -34.79 1.99 -16.18
C SER A 248 -35.83 2.46 -15.16
N ASP A 249 -37.10 2.43 -15.58
CA ASP A 249 -38.28 2.50 -14.69
C ASP A 249 -38.65 1.12 -14.08
N SER A 250 -37.88 0.07 -14.39
CA SER A 250 -38.11 -1.30 -13.92
C SER A 250 -37.58 -1.56 -12.51
N ALA A 251 -38.12 -2.59 -11.86
CA ALA A 251 -37.63 -3.06 -10.56
C ALA A 251 -36.14 -3.44 -10.64
N LEU A 252 -35.31 -2.78 -9.83
CA LEU A 252 -33.90 -3.08 -9.67
C LEU A 252 -33.69 -4.36 -8.85
N ALA A 253 -32.47 -4.89 -8.84
CA ALA A 253 -32.12 -6.00 -7.97
C ALA A 253 -32.32 -5.64 -6.49
N ASP A 254 -32.61 -6.65 -5.67
CA ASP A 254 -32.79 -6.50 -4.22
C ASP A 254 -31.46 -6.33 -3.49
N TRP A 255 -30.38 -6.88 -4.05
CA TRP A 255 -29.01 -6.80 -3.53
C TRP A 255 -28.05 -6.25 -4.58
N LEU A 256 -27.25 -5.27 -4.17
CA LEU A 256 -26.03 -4.88 -4.88
C LEU A 256 -24.80 -5.35 -4.09
N LEU A 257 -23.99 -6.20 -4.70
CA LEU A 257 -22.70 -6.62 -4.17
C LEU A 257 -21.60 -5.88 -4.93
N VAL A 258 -20.78 -5.13 -4.22
CA VAL A 258 -19.67 -4.37 -4.78
C VAL A 258 -18.37 -4.98 -4.27
N ASP A 259 -17.68 -5.74 -5.12
CA ASP A 259 -16.39 -6.34 -4.78
C ASP A 259 -15.26 -5.34 -5.01
N GLU A 260 -14.31 -5.26 -4.07
CA GLU A 260 -13.21 -4.28 -4.05
C GLU A 260 -13.69 -2.83 -4.25
N ALA A 261 -14.71 -2.44 -3.48
CA ALA A 261 -15.39 -1.14 -3.57
C ALA A 261 -14.44 0.07 -3.43
N ALA A 262 -13.31 -0.09 -2.74
CA ALA A 262 -12.31 0.96 -2.59
C ALA A 262 -11.54 1.32 -3.87
N ALA A 263 -11.61 0.46 -4.89
CA ALA A 263 -11.05 0.72 -6.21
C ALA A 263 -12.02 1.48 -7.13
N ILE A 264 -13.29 1.66 -6.73
CA ILE A 264 -14.31 2.38 -7.50
C ILE A 264 -14.36 3.85 -7.04
N PRO A 265 -14.52 4.83 -7.95
CA PRO A 265 -14.67 6.24 -7.57
C PRO A 265 -15.83 6.47 -6.59
N ALA A 266 -15.53 7.10 -5.44
CA ALA A 266 -16.52 7.35 -4.39
C ALA A 266 -17.81 8.06 -4.86
N PRO A 267 -17.78 9.09 -5.75
CA PRO A 267 -19.00 9.72 -6.25
C PRO A 267 -19.89 8.77 -7.06
N LEU A 268 -19.29 7.86 -7.81
CA LEU A 268 -20.01 6.84 -8.58
C LEU A 268 -20.69 5.86 -7.62
N LEU A 269 -19.93 5.36 -6.65
CA LEU A 269 -20.43 4.41 -5.66
C LEU A 269 -21.57 5.02 -4.82
N GLN A 270 -21.45 6.28 -4.41
CA GLN A 270 -22.48 6.98 -3.63
C GLN A 270 -23.81 7.10 -4.37
N GLN A 271 -23.77 7.25 -5.69
CA GLN A 271 -24.99 7.24 -6.51
C GLN A 271 -25.56 5.84 -6.64
N LEU A 272 -24.71 4.85 -6.94
CA LEU A 272 -25.13 3.45 -7.08
C LEU A 272 -25.83 2.93 -5.83
N ILE A 273 -25.24 3.10 -4.64
CA ILE A 273 -25.82 2.57 -3.39
C ILE A 273 -27.21 3.12 -3.08
N ALA A 274 -27.56 4.30 -3.58
CA ALA A 274 -28.85 4.93 -3.32
C ALA A 274 -30.01 4.24 -4.05
N TYR A 275 -29.70 3.46 -5.09
CA TYR A 275 -30.69 2.75 -5.90
C TYR A 275 -31.11 1.40 -5.31
N PHE A 276 -30.34 0.83 -4.37
CA PHE A 276 -30.54 -0.54 -3.89
C PHE A 276 -30.93 -0.56 -2.41
N PRO A 277 -31.89 -1.41 -2.00
CA PRO A 277 -32.30 -1.49 -0.60
C PRO A 277 -31.25 -2.20 0.27
N ARG A 278 -30.46 -3.12 -0.31
CA ARG A 278 -29.41 -3.88 0.36
C ARG A 278 -28.11 -3.78 -0.42
N VAL A 279 -27.05 -3.36 0.25
CA VAL A 279 -25.73 -3.21 -0.38
C VAL A 279 -24.66 -3.89 0.47
N LEU A 280 -23.91 -4.81 -0.14
CA LEU A 280 -22.69 -5.36 0.45
C LEU A 280 -21.48 -4.76 -0.28
N LEU A 281 -20.68 -3.98 0.44
CA LEU A 281 -19.42 -3.43 -0.04
C LEU A 281 -18.27 -4.27 0.53
N THR A 282 -17.50 -4.95 -0.31
CA THR A 282 -16.27 -5.60 0.15
C THR A 282 -15.08 -4.70 -0.13
N THR A 283 -14.06 -4.73 0.73
CA THR A 283 -12.81 -4.03 0.46
C THR A 283 -11.63 -4.71 1.14
N THR A 284 -10.52 -4.83 0.43
CA THR A 284 -9.26 -5.27 1.04
C THR A 284 -8.68 -4.16 1.91
N VAL A 285 -8.57 -4.44 3.21
CA VAL A 285 -7.82 -3.62 4.17
C VAL A 285 -6.53 -4.36 4.51
N GLN A 286 -5.44 -3.61 4.74
CA GLN A 286 -4.08 -4.14 4.87
C GLN A 286 -3.54 -4.82 3.59
N GLY A 287 -2.22 -4.77 3.44
CA GLY A 287 -1.53 -5.26 2.25
C GLY A 287 -1.21 -4.16 1.21
N TYR A 288 -0.67 -4.59 0.07
CA TYR A 288 -0.09 -3.72 -0.95
C TYR A 288 -1.10 -2.89 -1.75
N GLU A 289 -2.41 -3.18 -1.67
CA GLU A 289 -3.43 -2.49 -2.48
C GLU A 289 -3.89 -1.17 -1.85
N GLY A 290 -3.73 -0.98 -0.53
CA GLY A 290 -3.66 0.34 0.10
C GLY A 290 -4.91 1.23 0.10
N THR A 291 -5.99 0.84 -0.57
CA THR A 291 -7.17 1.69 -0.82
C THR A 291 -8.28 1.53 0.23
N GLY A 292 -8.37 0.38 0.91
CA GLY A 292 -9.46 0.08 1.83
C GLY A 292 -9.57 1.01 3.03
N ARG A 293 -8.45 1.46 3.63
CA ARG A 293 -8.48 2.37 4.79
C ARG A 293 -8.98 3.77 4.42
N GLY A 294 -8.54 4.30 3.28
CA GLY A 294 -9.03 5.59 2.80
C GLY A 294 -10.49 5.60 2.44
N PHE A 295 -10.95 4.49 1.88
CA PHE A 295 -12.35 4.24 1.62
C PHE A 295 -13.18 4.31 2.91
N LEU A 296 -12.79 3.58 3.96
CA LEU A 296 -13.47 3.62 5.26
C LEU A 296 -13.51 5.04 5.86
N LEU A 297 -12.39 5.75 5.82
CA LEU A 297 -12.28 7.08 6.45
C LEU A 297 -13.02 8.20 5.72
N LYS A 298 -13.23 8.09 4.41
CA LYS A 298 -13.89 9.15 3.61
C LYS A 298 -15.27 8.74 3.15
N PHE A 299 -15.36 7.59 2.48
CA PHE A 299 -16.60 7.14 1.88
C PHE A 299 -17.56 6.65 2.97
N CYS A 300 -17.16 5.71 3.82
CA CYS A 300 -18.04 5.21 4.87
C CYS A 300 -18.40 6.30 5.90
N ALA A 301 -17.51 7.26 6.14
CA ALA A 301 -17.82 8.45 6.96
C ALA A 301 -18.86 9.39 6.33
N SER A 302 -19.07 9.33 5.00
CA SER A 302 -20.11 10.09 4.30
C SER A 302 -21.45 9.35 4.22
N LEU A 303 -21.46 8.05 4.55
CA LEU A 303 -22.68 7.26 4.58
C LEU A 303 -23.48 7.59 5.86
N PRO A 304 -24.80 7.81 5.76
CA PRO A 304 -25.61 8.18 6.92
C PRO A 304 -25.64 7.08 7.98
N GLN A 305 -25.72 5.81 7.56
CA GLN A 305 -25.65 4.62 8.42
C GLN A 305 -25.05 3.47 7.60
N TRP A 306 -24.12 2.72 8.21
CA TRP A 306 -23.57 1.49 7.65
C TRP A 306 -23.17 0.54 8.78
N GLN A 307 -23.14 -0.76 8.49
CA GLN A 307 -22.73 -1.80 9.42
C GLN A 307 -21.37 -2.37 9.01
N GLY A 308 -20.40 -2.31 9.92
CA GLY A 308 -19.06 -2.86 9.68
C GLY A 308 -18.99 -4.35 9.98
N LEU A 309 -18.46 -5.10 9.03
CA LEU A 309 -18.18 -6.52 9.14
C LEU A 309 -16.69 -6.75 8.88
N SER A 310 -16.11 -7.79 9.49
CA SER A 310 -14.72 -8.15 9.26
C SER A 310 -14.55 -9.65 9.13
N LEU A 311 -13.59 -10.08 8.29
CA LEU A 311 -13.09 -11.46 8.26
C LEU A 311 -11.63 -11.49 8.70
N GLN A 312 -11.30 -12.41 9.59
CA GLN A 312 -9.95 -12.55 10.13
C GLN A 312 -9.30 -13.87 9.71
N GLN A 313 -10.10 -14.94 9.55
CA GLN A 313 -9.59 -16.27 9.30
C GLN A 313 -8.98 -16.43 7.89
N PRO A 314 -7.69 -16.77 7.76
CA PRO A 314 -7.07 -17.14 6.48
C PRO A 314 -7.78 -18.32 5.83
N MET A 315 -8.05 -18.23 4.52
CA MET A 315 -8.70 -19.32 3.76
C MET A 315 -7.79 -19.98 2.73
N ARG A 316 -6.74 -19.30 2.26
CA ARG A 316 -5.81 -19.84 1.25
C ARG A 316 -4.62 -20.59 1.87
N TRP A 317 -4.39 -20.36 3.15
CA TRP A 317 -3.32 -20.93 3.96
C TRP A 317 -3.79 -20.95 5.42
N ALA A 318 -3.03 -21.61 6.30
CA ALA A 318 -3.31 -21.68 7.72
C ALA A 318 -2.94 -20.38 8.45
N ALA A 319 -3.54 -20.17 9.63
CA ALA A 319 -3.12 -19.10 10.52
C ALA A 319 -1.64 -19.25 10.93
N GLY A 320 -0.95 -18.12 11.07
CA GLY A 320 0.48 -18.09 11.36
C GLY A 320 1.37 -18.54 10.21
N ASP A 321 0.89 -18.48 8.96
CA ASP A 321 1.68 -18.73 7.75
C ASP A 321 2.98 -17.92 7.76
N ALA A 322 4.12 -18.60 7.58
CA ALA A 322 5.43 -17.97 7.71
C ALA A 322 5.68 -16.94 6.59
N LEU A 323 5.20 -17.22 5.37
CA LEU A 323 5.35 -16.30 4.25
C LEU A 323 4.49 -15.03 4.40
N GLU A 324 3.22 -15.17 4.84
CA GLU A 324 2.38 -14.01 5.14
C GLU A 324 3.03 -13.14 6.22
N ARG A 325 3.42 -13.76 7.35
CA ARG A 325 4.05 -13.06 8.47
C ARG A 325 5.29 -12.28 8.05
N ILE A 326 6.23 -12.90 7.33
CA ILE A 326 7.48 -12.22 6.96
C ILE A 326 7.25 -11.06 5.98
N ILE A 327 6.28 -11.19 5.06
CA ILE A 327 5.94 -10.11 4.12
C ILE A 327 5.26 -8.96 4.86
N ASP A 328 4.34 -9.25 5.77
CA ASP A 328 3.64 -8.25 6.58
C ASP A 328 4.62 -7.52 7.53
N ASP A 329 5.55 -8.25 8.14
CA ASP A 329 6.62 -7.69 8.99
C ASP A 329 7.62 -6.85 8.19
N ALA A 330 8.05 -7.32 7.02
CA ALA A 330 9.00 -6.60 6.17
C ALA A 330 8.39 -5.31 5.59
N LEU A 331 7.09 -5.31 5.25
CA LEU A 331 6.42 -4.16 4.62
C LEU A 331 5.58 -3.33 5.60
N LEU A 332 5.62 -3.65 6.89
CA LEU A 332 4.90 -2.97 7.97
C LEU A 332 3.38 -2.92 7.74
N PHE A 333 2.79 -4.05 7.31
CA PHE A 333 1.33 -4.17 7.13
C PHE A 333 0.58 -4.50 8.41
N ASN A 334 1.29 -4.96 9.44
CA ASN A 334 0.70 -5.38 10.70
C ASN A 334 -0.17 -4.29 11.35
N GLU A 335 -1.23 -4.73 12.01
CA GLU A 335 -1.94 -3.87 12.95
C GLU A 335 -1.08 -3.67 14.19
N LEU A 336 -0.87 -2.40 14.54
CA LEU A 336 -0.25 -2.06 15.82
C LEU A 336 -1.32 -1.99 16.91
N PRO A 337 -0.92 -2.25 18.17
CA PRO A 337 -1.79 -2.01 19.32
C PRO A 337 -2.39 -0.59 19.29
N PRO A 338 -3.61 -0.39 19.80
CA PRO A 338 -4.23 0.93 19.83
C PRO A 338 -3.31 1.93 20.53
N TRP A 339 -3.18 3.12 19.94
CA TRP A 339 -2.42 4.20 20.57
C TRP A 339 -3.09 4.61 21.86
N GLN A 340 -2.30 4.72 22.91
CA GLN A 340 -2.74 5.29 24.17
C GLN A 340 -2.67 6.80 24.05
N ALA A 341 -3.83 7.46 24.07
CA ALA A 341 -3.90 8.91 24.10
C ALA A 341 -4.06 9.33 25.56
N ALA A 342 -2.95 9.66 26.20
CA ALA A 342 -2.98 10.33 27.48
C ALA A 342 -2.81 11.83 27.23
N GLY A 343 -3.51 12.69 27.96
CA GLY A 343 -3.32 14.15 27.88
C GLY A 343 -1.97 14.62 28.43
N GLN A 344 -0.90 13.90 28.13
CA GLN A 344 0.45 14.11 28.60
C GLN A 344 1.14 15.26 27.84
N THR A 345 2.28 15.68 28.38
CA THR A 345 3.19 16.60 27.68
C THR A 345 3.68 15.95 26.40
N ILE A 346 3.69 16.74 25.32
CA ILE A 346 4.13 16.30 23.99
C ILE A 346 5.46 16.96 23.69
N ASP A 347 6.47 16.14 23.40
CA ASP A 347 7.76 16.57 22.92
C ASP A 347 7.80 16.57 21.39
N TYR A 348 8.36 17.63 20.79
CA TYR A 348 8.38 17.85 19.35
C TYR A 348 9.83 17.76 18.85
N ARG A 349 10.13 16.70 18.11
CA ARG A 349 11.49 16.35 17.72
C ARG A 349 11.65 16.33 16.20
N PRO A 350 12.61 17.09 15.62
CA PRO A 350 13.04 16.83 14.25
C PRO A 350 13.73 15.47 14.18
N LEU A 351 13.53 14.75 13.08
CA LEU A 351 14.09 13.43 12.85
C LEU A 351 14.76 13.38 11.48
N THR A 352 15.99 12.86 11.45
CA THR A 352 16.63 12.45 10.21
C THR A 352 16.12 11.08 9.77
N GLN A 353 16.22 10.78 8.47
CA GLN A 353 15.89 9.45 7.93
C GLN A 353 16.64 8.32 8.65
N ARG A 354 17.93 8.53 8.94
CA ARG A 354 18.75 7.57 9.69
C ARG A 354 18.23 7.32 11.11
N GLN A 355 17.88 8.37 11.85
CA GLN A 355 17.34 8.24 13.21
C GLN A 355 16.01 7.49 13.21
N LEU A 356 15.13 7.82 12.26
CA LEU A 356 13.85 7.15 12.12
C LEU A 356 14.03 5.66 11.80
N CYS A 357 14.93 5.32 10.88
CA CYS A 357 15.17 3.92 10.47
C CYS A 357 16.01 3.11 11.48
N SER A 358 16.74 3.76 12.40
CA SER A 358 17.51 3.06 13.43
C SER A 358 16.69 2.63 14.65
N ASP A 359 15.52 3.26 14.86
CA ASP A 359 14.61 2.93 15.95
C ASP A 359 13.37 2.24 15.38
N ASP A 360 13.32 0.93 15.55
CA ASP A 360 12.29 0.09 14.95
C ASP A 360 10.88 0.40 15.49
N ALA A 361 10.76 0.62 16.79
CA ALA A 361 9.48 0.93 17.42
C ALA A 361 8.96 2.29 16.96
N LEU A 362 9.85 3.29 16.88
CA LEU A 362 9.52 4.60 16.35
C LEU A 362 9.12 4.54 14.88
N LEU A 363 9.88 3.84 14.04
CA LEU A 363 9.57 3.67 12.61
C LEU A 363 8.17 3.07 12.41
N GLN A 364 7.87 1.97 13.10
CA GLN A 364 6.57 1.30 13.02
C GLN A 364 5.44 2.23 13.45
N ARG A 365 5.54 2.84 14.63
CA ARG A 365 4.51 3.76 15.17
C ARG A 365 4.32 4.98 14.27
N PHE A 366 5.41 5.57 13.80
CA PHE A 366 5.40 6.74 12.91
C PHE A 366 4.74 6.41 11.57
N TYR A 367 5.16 5.33 10.91
CA TYR A 367 4.61 4.92 9.63
C TYR A 367 3.15 4.46 9.75
N ALA A 368 2.80 3.72 10.81
CA ALA A 368 1.42 3.33 11.10
C ALA A 368 0.51 4.55 11.32
N LEU A 369 1.00 5.59 12.02
CA LEU A 369 0.23 6.83 12.18
C LEU A 369 0.01 7.54 10.84
N LEU A 370 1.05 7.64 10.00
CA LEU A 370 0.91 8.20 8.66
C LEU A 370 -0.08 7.39 7.82
N THR A 371 0.06 6.06 7.78
CA THR A 371 -0.82 5.20 6.96
C THR A 371 -2.27 5.22 7.46
N SER A 372 -2.50 5.28 8.77
CA SER A 372 -3.86 5.38 9.35
C SER A 372 -4.62 6.66 9.01
N ALA A 373 -3.92 7.76 8.69
CA ALA A 373 -4.55 9.03 8.36
C ALA A 373 -4.70 9.28 6.85
N HIS A 374 -4.14 8.40 6.01
CA HIS A 374 -4.04 8.61 4.56
C HIS A 374 -4.96 7.69 3.78
N TYR A 375 -5.44 8.21 2.65
CA TYR A 375 -6.48 7.52 1.88
C TYR A 375 -5.96 6.44 0.94
N ARG A 376 -4.65 6.45 0.65
CA ARG A 376 -3.97 5.43 -0.14
C ARG A 376 -2.61 5.20 0.48
N THR A 377 -2.27 3.94 0.73
CA THR A 377 -0.98 3.55 1.31
C THR A 377 -0.34 2.50 0.42
N SER A 378 0.74 2.83 -0.26
CA SER A 378 1.48 1.86 -1.08
C SER A 378 2.74 1.42 -0.31
N PRO A 379 3.19 0.17 -0.48
CA PRO A 379 4.51 -0.27 0.00
C PRO A 379 5.66 0.61 -0.52
N LEU A 380 5.47 1.30 -1.66
CA LEU A 380 6.43 2.29 -2.16
C LEU A 380 6.56 3.51 -1.25
N ASP A 381 5.53 3.84 -0.47
CA ASP A 381 5.62 4.92 0.51
C ASP A 381 6.67 4.59 1.59
N LEU A 382 6.77 3.32 2.00
CA LEU A 382 7.79 2.87 2.95
C LEU A 382 9.18 2.97 2.34
N ARG A 383 9.36 2.49 1.10
CA ARG A 383 10.63 2.61 0.35
C ARG A 383 11.08 4.06 0.24
N ARG A 384 10.16 4.95 -0.14
CA ARG A 384 10.43 6.38 -0.23
C ARG A 384 10.78 6.99 1.12
N LEU A 385 10.04 6.64 2.18
CA LEU A 385 10.33 7.13 3.53
C LEU A 385 11.72 6.71 3.99
N MET A 386 12.13 5.46 3.73
CA MET A 386 13.38 4.90 4.23
C MET A 386 14.62 5.33 3.44
N ASP A 387 14.53 5.50 2.12
CA ASP A 387 15.75 5.68 1.29
C ASP A 387 15.67 6.79 0.24
N ALA A 388 14.51 7.40 -0.02
CA ALA A 388 14.49 8.50 -0.99
C ALA A 388 15.29 9.71 -0.47
N PRO A 389 16.03 10.40 -1.36
CA PRO A 389 16.79 11.57 -0.99
C PRO A 389 15.88 12.72 -0.56
N ASP A 390 16.47 13.70 0.13
CA ASP A 390 15.82 14.98 0.45
C ASP A 390 14.54 14.87 1.29
N MET A 391 14.41 13.78 2.06
CA MET A 391 13.32 13.53 2.99
C MET A 391 13.64 14.11 4.37
N GLN A 392 12.68 14.83 4.96
CA GLN A 392 12.79 15.40 6.31
C GLN A 392 11.59 14.96 7.16
N PHE A 393 11.81 14.67 8.43
CA PHE A 393 10.79 14.14 9.32
C PHE A 393 10.71 14.93 10.62
N ALA A 394 9.55 14.95 11.24
CA ALA A 394 9.37 15.40 12.60
C ALA A 394 8.27 14.59 13.29
N ALA A 395 8.49 14.26 14.56
CA ALA A 395 7.52 13.54 15.37
C ALA A 395 7.12 14.36 16.60
N ALA A 396 5.86 14.22 16.99
CA ALA A 396 5.34 14.63 18.27
C ALA A 396 5.17 13.36 19.11
N VAL A 397 5.91 13.26 20.21
CA VAL A 397 6.01 12.04 21.05
C VAL A 397 5.52 12.36 22.46
N GLN A 398 4.66 11.51 23.01
CA GLN A 398 4.20 11.60 24.40
C GLN A 398 5.33 11.22 25.37
N ALA A 399 5.17 11.55 26.66
CA ALA A 399 6.21 11.29 27.66
C ALA A 399 6.50 9.78 27.85
N ASP A 400 5.50 8.92 27.56
CA ASP A 400 5.61 7.46 27.56
C ASP A 400 6.25 6.86 26.27
N GLY A 401 6.61 7.71 25.30
CA GLY A 401 7.23 7.29 24.03
C GLY A 401 6.24 7.06 22.88
N GLU A 402 4.93 7.20 23.10
CA GLU A 402 3.94 7.00 22.05
C GLU A 402 3.90 8.16 21.04
N VAL A 403 3.84 7.84 19.75
CA VAL A 403 3.81 8.85 18.68
C VAL A 403 2.42 9.48 18.58
N ALA A 404 2.30 10.73 19.04
CA ALA A 404 1.08 11.54 18.96
C ALA A 404 0.89 12.24 17.60
N GLY A 405 1.98 12.52 16.89
CA GLY A 405 1.95 13.19 15.60
C GLY A 405 3.17 12.88 14.75
N ALA A 406 2.98 12.87 13.43
CA ALA A 406 4.00 12.59 12.46
C ALA A 406 3.92 13.59 11.30
N LEU A 407 5.06 14.14 10.90
CA LEU A 407 5.22 15.05 9.78
C LEU A 407 6.33 14.53 8.86
N TRP A 408 6.01 14.41 7.58
CA TRP A 408 6.92 14.00 6.52
C TRP A 408 6.96 15.08 5.44
N LEU A 409 8.15 15.61 5.19
CA LEU A 409 8.46 16.66 4.23
C LEU A 409 9.42 16.12 3.16
N THR A 410 9.38 16.73 1.97
CA THR A 410 10.37 16.53 0.91
C THR A 410 10.88 17.89 0.45
N GLU A 411 12.18 18.01 0.20
CA GLU A 411 12.72 19.24 -0.38
C GLU A 411 12.38 19.31 -1.88
N GLU A 412 12.07 20.51 -2.37
CA GLU A 412 11.74 20.79 -3.77
C GLU A 412 12.34 22.14 -4.20
N GLY A 413 12.62 22.23 -5.49
CA GLY A 413 13.09 23.41 -6.20
C GLY A 413 14.61 23.50 -6.27
N GLY A 414 15.15 24.70 -6.41
CA GLY A 414 16.57 24.91 -6.71
C GLY A 414 16.96 24.48 -8.13
N LEU A 415 16.00 24.45 -9.07
CA LEU A 415 16.29 24.13 -10.47
C LEU A 415 17.09 25.26 -11.14
N PRO A 416 17.97 24.93 -12.11
CA PRO A 416 18.60 25.93 -12.96
C PRO A 416 17.56 26.80 -13.68
N ALA A 417 17.85 28.09 -13.86
CA ALA A 417 16.93 29.04 -14.49
C ALA A 417 16.50 28.59 -15.91
N GLU A 418 17.43 28.02 -16.68
CA GLU A 418 17.16 27.46 -18.00
C GLU A 418 16.11 26.34 -17.93
N LEU A 419 16.28 25.39 -17.01
CA LEU A 419 15.33 24.28 -16.83
C LEU A 419 13.97 24.79 -16.31
N ALA A 420 13.98 25.78 -15.40
CA ALA A 420 12.75 26.39 -14.90
C ALA A 420 11.95 27.07 -16.04
N HIS A 421 12.65 27.72 -16.98
CA HIS A 421 12.02 28.30 -18.17
C HIS A 421 11.46 27.23 -19.12
N GLU A 422 12.18 26.13 -19.34
CA GLU A 422 11.69 24.99 -20.14
C GLU A 422 10.44 24.32 -19.52
N VAL A 423 10.37 24.25 -18.19
CA VAL A 423 9.19 23.75 -17.45
C VAL A 423 8.01 24.70 -17.61
N TRP A 424 8.23 26.01 -17.43
CA TRP A 424 7.21 27.03 -17.64
C TRP A 424 6.66 27.02 -19.06
N ALA A 425 7.53 26.84 -20.06
CA ALA A 425 7.15 26.75 -21.46
C ALA A 425 6.52 25.41 -21.86
N GLY A 426 6.38 24.45 -20.93
CA GLY A 426 5.77 23.14 -21.17
C GLY A 426 6.61 22.19 -22.02
N ARG A 427 7.89 22.49 -22.24
CA ARG A 427 8.81 21.69 -23.08
C ARG A 427 9.50 20.57 -22.31
N ARG A 428 9.67 20.73 -20.99
CA ARG A 428 10.28 19.75 -20.09
C ARG A 428 9.40 19.50 -18.87
N ARG A 429 9.44 18.27 -18.36
CA ARG A 429 8.79 17.88 -17.10
C ARG A 429 9.72 16.94 -16.31
N PRO A 430 10.71 17.48 -15.56
CA PRO A 430 11.60 16.66 -14.75
C PRO A 430 10.84 15.89 -13.65
N ARG A 431 11.44 14.82 -13.13
CA ARG A 431 10.90 14.08 -11.97
C ARG A 431 11.06 14.89 -10.67
N GLY A 432 10.26 14.58 -9.65
CA GLY A 432 10.21 15.33 -8.39
C GLY A 432 9.65 16.74 -8.52
N ASN A 433 9.91 17.61 -7.54
CA ASN A 433 9.61 19.06 -7.60
C ASN A 433 8.16 19.41 -7.95
N LEU A 434 7.19 18.66 -7.43
CA LEU A 434 5.80 18.71 -7.89
C LEU A 434 5.18 20.10 -7.77
N VAL A 435 5.30 20.73 -6.60
CA VAL A 435 4.70 22.05 -6.35
C VAL A 435 5.52 23.12 -7.05
N ALA A 436 6.85 23.03 -6.96
CA ALA A 436 7.76 23.99 -7.60
C ALA A 436 7.52 24.06 -9.12
N GLN A 437 7.41 22.92 -9.80
CA GLN A 437 7.08 22.85 -11.23
C GLN A 437 5.65 23.29 -11.52
N SER A 438 4.68 22.92 -10.69
CA SER A 438 3.27 23.33 -10.87
C SER A 438 3.10 24.86 -10.80
N LEU A 439 3.88 25.55 -9.97
CA LEU A 439 3.85 27.02 -9.91
C LEU A 439 4.35 27.67 -11.21
N ALA A 440 5.36 27.08 -11.85
CA ALA A 440 5.78 27.50 -13.19
C ALA A 440 4.74 27.15 -14.26
N ALA A 441 4.41 25.87 -14.41
CA ALA A 441 3.58 25.38 -15.51
C ALA A 441 2.12 25.85 -15.47
N HIS A 442 1.56 26.10 -14.27
CA HIS A 442 0.15 26.46 -14.10
C HIS A 442 -0.05 27.81 -13.42
N GLY A 443 0.92 28.30 -12.64
CA GLY A 443 0.84 29.57 -11.93
C GLY A 443 1.46 30.76 -12.68
N GLY A 444 2.12 30.52 -13.82
CA GLY A 444 2.79 31.55 -14.61
C GLY A 444 4.09 32.10 -14.00
N GLN A 445 4.53 31.55 -12.86
CA GLN A 445 5.72 32.00 -12.14
C GLN A 445 6.94 31.19 -12.59
N TRP A 446 7.52 31.56 -13.73
CA TRP A 446 8.62 30.81 -14.34
C TRP A 446 9.83 30.61 -13.40
N TRP A 447 10.08 31.55 -12.47
CA TRP A 447 11.16 31.50 -11.49
C TRP A 447 10.83 30.66 -10.25
N ALA A 448 9.58 30.24 -10.04
CA ALA A 448 9.21 29.48 -8.84
C ALA A 448 10.03 28.17 -8.65
N PRO A 449 10.37 27.40 -9.71
CA PRO A 449 11.21 26.23 -9.57
C PRO A 449 12.67 26.52 -9.18
N THR A 450 13.15 27.75 -9.34
CA THR A 450 14.52 28.13 -8.91
C THR A 450 14.61 28.37 -7.41
N LEU A 451 13.47 28.60 -6.75
CA LEU A 451 13.40 28.76 -5.29
C LEU A 451 13.52 27.41 -4.60
N ARG A 452 13.97 27.43 -3.35
CA ARG A 452 14.09 26.24 -2.49
C ARG A 452 12.91 26.17 -1.53
N SER A 453 12.27 25.01 -1.46
CA SER A 453 11.08 24.79 -0.65
C SER A 453 11.04 23.41 -0.01
N ARG A 454 10.22 23.27 1.04
CA ARG A 454 9.89 21.98 1.65
C ARG A 454 8.40 21.73 1.50
N ARG A 455 8.04 20.68 0.77
CA ARG A 455 6.65 20.27 0.57
C ARG A 455 6.25 19.30 1.67
N VAL A 456 5.10 19.54 2.29
CA VAL A 456 4.48 18.56 3.20
C VAL A 456 3.97 17.40 2.36
N THR A 457 4.63 16.25 2.46
CA THR A 457 4.19 14.99 1.83
C THR A 457 3.04 14.39 2.61
N ARG A 458 3.21 14.26 3.93
CA ARG A 458 2.17 13.74 4.84
C ARG A 458 2.24 14.41 6.21
N VAL A 459 1.08 14.60 6.83
CA VAL A 459 0.96 15.00 8.24
C VAL A 459 -0.19 14.22 8.87
N ALA A 460 0.04 13.67 10.05
CA ALA A 460 -0.94 12.90 10.80
C ALA A 460 -0.84 13.21 12.30
N VAL A 461 -1.99 13.21 12.96
CA VAL A 461 -2.13 13.37 14.42
C VAL A 461 -3.14 12.35 14.90
N LEU A 462 -2.86 11.74 16.06
CA LEU A 462 -3.74 10.78 16.69
C LEU A 462 -5.17 11.32 16.79
N PRO A 463 -6.20 10.56 16.42
CA PRO A 463 -7.59 11.02 16.43
C PRO A 463 -8.01 11.68 17.73
N ALA A 464 -7.67 11.09 18.88
CA ALA A 464 -7.99 11.58 20.22
C ALA A 464 -7.30 12.92 20.57
N LEU A 465 -6.19 13.26 19.92
CA LEU A 465 -5.41 14.49 20.18
C LEU A 465 -5.58 15.54 19.06
N ARG A 466 -6.51 15.33 18.13
CA ARG A 466 -6.81 16.32 17.06
C ARG A 466 -7.38 17.60 17.67
N ARG A 467 -7.26 18.70 16.90
CA ARG A 467 -7.69 20.06 17.28
C ARG A 467 -6.95 20.68 18.48
N GLN A 468 -5.89 20.04 18.99
CA GLN A 468 -5.02 20.60 20.04
C GLN A 468 -3.81 21.38 19.49
N GLY A 469 -3.73 21.60 18.18
CA GLY A 469 -2.65 22.36 17.54
C GLY A 469 -1.33 21.61 17.30
N ILE A 470 -1.27 20.30 17.55
CA ILE A 470 -0.05 19.46 17.38
C ILE A 470 0.54 19.59 15.97
N ALA A 471 -0.28 19.38 14.92
CA ALA A 471 0.18 19.50 13.54
C ALA A 471 0.72 20.90 13.20
N ARG A 472 0.08 21.95 13.74
CA ARG A 472 0.52 23.34 13.54
C ARG A 472 1.89 23.57 14.18
N ARG A 473 2.12 23.04 15.40
CA ARG A 473 3.41 23.13 16.09
C ARG A 473 4.52 22.38 15.36
N LEU A 474 4.24 21.16 14.86
CA LEU A 474 5.18 20.40 14.03
C LEU A 474 5.63 21.20 12.80
N ILE A 475 4.68 21.81 12.08
CA ILE A 475 4.97 22.62 10.89
C ILE A 475 5.74 23.89 11.25
N GLU A 476 5.34 24.59 12.32
CA GLU A 476 6.01 25.83 12.74
C GLU A 476 7.46 25.59 13.16
N GLN A 477 7.73 24.49 13.88
CA GLN A 477 9.10 24.11 14.25
C GLN A 477 9.98 23.86 13.02
N GLN A 478 9.44 23.15 12.02
CA GLN A 478 10.13 22.93 10.75
C GLN A 478 10.36 24.24 9.98
N ARG A 479 9.42 25.20 10.07
CA ARG A 479 9.57 26.53 9.48
C ARG A 479 10.68 27.34 10.14
N GLN A 480 10.81 27.26 11.47
CA GLN A 480 11.86 27.97 12.21
C GLN A 480 13.26 27.41 11.92
N GLN A 481 13.37 26.09 11.71
CA GLN A 481 14.62 25.43 11.33
C GLN A 481 15.00 25.70 9.86
N ALA A 482 14.01 25.99 9.01
CA ALA A 482 14.16 26.30 7.60
C ALA A 482 14.58 27.76 7.36
N GLN A 483 15.74 28.18 7.88
CA GLN A 483 16.32 29.48 7.48
C GLN A 483 16.68 29.43 5.98
N GLY A 484 15.94 30.16 5.14
CA GLY A 484 16.18 30.26 3.70
C GLY A 484 15.32 29.36 2.79
N TRP A 485 14.34 28.61 3.33
CA TRP A 485 13.44 27.75 2.55
C TRP A 485 11.97 28.13 2.73
N ILE A 486 11.15 28.02 1.67
CA ILE A 486 9.71 28.26 1.72
C ILE A 486 8.97 26.94 2.04
N THR A 487 8.05 26.91 2.99
CA THR A 487 7.26 25.69 3.30
C THR A 487 5.90 25.74 2.60
N CYS A 488 5.57 24.75 1.77
CA CYS A 488 4.34 24.71 0.97
C CYS A 488 3.50 23.46 1.29
N PRO A 489 2.25 23.58 1.77
CA PRO A 489 1.32 22.46 1.83
C PRO A 489 0.71 22.17 0.45
N SER A 490 0.81 20.94 -0.05
CA SER A 490 0.29 20.55 -1.37
C SER A 490 -1.15 20.02 -1.36
N ALA A 491 -2.00 20.45 -0.43
CA ALA A 491 -3.33 19.85 -0.26
C ALA A 491 -4.25 20.16 -1.46
N LEU A 492 -4.62 19.12 -2.22
CA LEU A 492 -5.79 19.10 -3.09
C LEU A 492 -7.04 19.28 -2.19
N ALA A 493 -7.67 20.44 -2.29
CA ALA A 493 -8.78 20.85 -1.42
C ALA A 493 -10.06 20.03 -1.70
N THR A 494 -10.55 19.30 -0.70
CA THR A 494 -11.98 18.96 -0.57
C THR A 494 -12.69 20.05 0.24
N PRO A 495 -13.90 20.50 -0.13
CA PRO A 495 -14.50 21.75 0.38
C PRO A 495 -14.81 21.75 1.88
N SER A 496 -14.95 20.59 2.53
CA SER A 496 -15.41 20.50 3.92
C SER A 496 -14.33 20.75 4.99
N ARG A 497 -13.06 20.99 4.61
CA ARG A 497 -11.94 21.15 5.57
C ARG A 497 -11.26 22.51 5.62
N CYS A 498 -11.66 23.46 4.77
CA CYS A 498 -11.06 24.80 4.77
C CYS A 498 -12.15 25.87 4.82
N GLY A 499 -12.37 26.46 5.99
CA GLY A 499 -13.11 27.72 6.15
C GLY A 499 -12.36 28.95 5.61
N VAL A 500 -11.35 28.76 4.76
CA VAL A 500 -10.60 29.82 4.08
C VAL A 500 -10.30 29.32 2.67
N SER A 501 -10.66 30.11 1.66
CA SER A 501 -10.56 29.76 0.24
C SER A 501 -9.12 29.33 -0.13
N GLY A 502 -8.96 28.04 -0.44
CA GLY A 502 -7.66 27.38 -0.67
C GLY A 502 -6.87 27.87 -1.90
N ARG A 503 -7.43 28.74 -2.73
CA ARG A 503 -6.69 29.40 -3.83
C ARG A 503 -6.02 30.71 -3.40
N ALA A 504 -6.60 31.45 -2.47
CA ALA A 504 -6.02 32.71 -1.98
C ALA A 504 -4.91 32.47 -0.96
N ALA A 505 -4.98 31.39 -0.17
CA ALA A 505 -3.96 31.08 0.84
C ALA A 505 -2.62 30.66 0.22
N ALA A 506 -2.61 29.85 -0.84
CA ALA A 506 -1.36 29.45 -1.53
C ALA A 506 -0.66 30.63 -2.22
N LEU A 507 -1.44 31.54 -2.84
CA LEU A 507 -0.91 32.74 -3.51
C LEU A 507 -0.49 33.84 -2.52
N SER A 508 -1.24 34.03 -1.43
CA SER A 508 -0.88 34.97 -0.35
C SER A 508 0.35 34.49 0.44
N TRP A 509 0.54 33.18 0.59
CA TRP A 509 1.70 32.60 1.28
C TRP A 509 3.01 32.68 0.48
N CYS A 510 2.97 32.55 -0.86
CA CYS A 510 4.15 32.82 -1.69
C CYS A 510 4.50 34.31 -1.72
N ALA A 511 3.51 35.21 -1.68
CA ALA A 511 3.73 36.65 -1.76
C ALA A 511 4.35 37.26 -0.48
N SER A 512 4.06 36.74 0.71
CA SER A 512 4.61 37.28 1.96
C SER A 512 6.10 36.94 2.17
N ALA A 513 6.59 35.85 1.58
CA ALA A 513 8.02 35.49 1.56
C ALA A 513 8.81 36.19 0.43
N ALA A 514 8.13 36.65 -0.64
CA ALA A 514 8.75 37.31 -1.79
C ALA A 514 8.97 38.83 -1.61
N GLY A 515 8.93 39.34 -0.37
CA GLY A 515 9.19 40.75 -0.04
C GLY A 515 10.61 41.27 -0.32
N ARG A 516 11.51 40.44 -0.88
CA ARG A 516 12.80 40.88 -1.42
C ARG A 516 12.85 40.60 -2.91
N LYS A 517 12.39 41.56 -3.72
CA LYS A 517 12.80 41.66 -5.12
C LYS A 517 14.34 41.69 -5.16
N PRO A 518 15.02 40.91 -6.02
CA PRO A 518 16.39 41.25 -6.38
C PRO A 518 16.35 42.59 -7.12
N ALA A 519 17.10 43.57 -6.61
CA ALA A 519 17.29 44.84 -7.27
C ALA A 519 17.89 44.57 -8.66
N ALA A 520 17.26 45.13 -9.69
CA ALA A 520 17.82 45.15 -11.03
C ALA A 520 19.12 45.96 -11.01
N ALA A 521 20.26 45.28 -11.22
CA ALA A 521 21.48 45.94 -11.65
C ALA A 521 21.41 46.06 -13.18
N ALA A 522 20.78 47.13 -13.64
CA ALA A 522 21.00 47.65 -14.98
C ALA A 522 22.10 48.71 -14.88
N THR A 523 23.24 48.46 -15.50
CA THR A 523 24.15 49.52 -15.98
C THR A 523 25.05 48.93 -17.06
N ALA A 524 24.94 49.55 -18.24
CA ALA A 524 25.63 49.31 -19.53
C ALA A 524 25.23 48.04 -20.30
#